data_AF-A0A3A8IJA5-F1
#
_entry.id   AF-A0A3A8IJA5-F1
#
_cell.length_a   1.000
_cell.length_b   1.000
_cell.length_c   1.000
_cell.angle_alpha   90.00
_cell.angle_beta   90.00
_cell.angle_gamma   90.00
#
_symmetry.space_group_name_H-M   'P 1'
#
loop_
_entity.id
_entity.type
_entity.pdbx_description
1 polymer ?
#
loop_
_entity_poly.entity_id
_entity_poly.type
_entity_poly.pdbx_seq_one_letter_code
_entity_poly.pdbx_strand_id
1 'polypeptide(L)'
;MLCWFVPSVGVAVVLIGLGLAGASSLSPHPFPGDAPVADILVEVALCGWLFVLVGYGFFFVARKESDRIVRLWRWVILPLTLLSFLAMSPALAQIAGRHWGEWGRLKAMLQDNEVRVRAFSSRADGALSEEEFARAKAWLLEQSVTFQFKTEPEPVRLRLMRTVPPYVGVDFGRGQNAVFNPVTMHCIYSD
;
A
#
# COMPACT_ATOMS: atom_id res chain seq x y z
N MET A 1 -33.39 13.03 -20.79
CA MET A 1 -32.78 12.21 -19.71
C MET A 1 -31.58 11.39 -20.23
N LEU A 2 -30.60 12.03 -20.90
CA LEU A 2 -29.41 11.34 -21.45
C LEU A 2 -28.11 11.69 -20.71
N CYS A 3 -28.13 12.65 -19.79
CA CYS A 3 -26.90 13.28 -19.29
C CYS A 3 -26.17 12.50 -18.18
N TRP A 4 -26.71 11.38 -17.69
CA TRP A 4 -26.12 10.62 -16.56
C TRP A 4 -25.64 9.21 -16.96
N PHE A 5 -25.81 8.80 -18.22
CA PHE A 5 -25.42 7.48 -18.73
C PHE A 5 -23.94 7.42 -19.18
N VAL A 6 -23.39 8.58 -19.55
CA VAL A 6 -22.02 8.74 -20.07
C VAL A 6 -20.94 8.71 -18.96
N PRO A 7 -21.16 9.25 -17.74
CA PRO A 7 -20.15 9.21 -16.69
C PRO A 7 -19.84 7.78 -16.22
N SER A 8 -20.84 6.90 -16.11
CA SER A 8 -20.65 5.57 -15.50
C SER A 8 -19.88 4.59 -16.39
N VAL A 9 -20.08 4.64 -17.71
CA VAL A 9 -19.37 3.78 -18.67
C VAL A 9 -17.94 4.28 -18.86
N GLY A 10 -17.74 5.60 -18.95
CA GLY A 10 -16.41 6.19 -19.02
C GLY A 10 -15.57 5.88 -17.78
N VAL A 11 -16.16 6.01 -16.59
CA VAL A 11 -15.51 5.63 -15.32
C VAL A 11 -15.21 4.14 -15.29
N ALA A 12 -16.14 3.27 -15.68
CA ALA A 12 -15.90 1.82 -15.71
C ALA A 12 -14.77 1.43 -16.67
N VAL A 13 -14.72 2.02 -17.88
CA VAL A 13 -13.66 1.76 -18.86
C VAL A 13 -12.31 2.27 -18.37
N VAL A 14 -12.26 3.44 -17.73
CA VAL A 14 -11.04 3.98 -17.11
C VAL A 14 -10.57 3.10 -15.96
N LEU A 15 -11.48 2.63 -15.09
CA LEU A 15 -11.17 1.71 -13.99
C LEU A 15 -10.67 0.35 -14.49
N ILE A 16 -11.26 -0.18 -15.57
CA ILE A 16 -10.83 -1.43 -16.21
C ILE A 16 -9.45 -1.26 -16.87
N GLY A 17 -9.23 -0.16 -17.59
CA GLY A 17 -7.93 0.14 -18.22
C GLY A 17 -6.82 0.32 -17.17
N LEU A 18 -7.13 0.98 -16.06
CA LEU A 18 -6.23 1.13 -14.92
C LEU A 18 -5.93 -0.20 -14.21
N GLY A 19 -6.95 -1.04 -14.00
CA GLY A 19 -6.77 -2.37 -13.43
C GLY A 19 -5.93 -3.29 -14.30
N LEU A 20 -6.13 -3.25 -15.63
CA LEU A 20 -5.35 -4.05 -16.59
C LEU A 20 -3.89 -3.58 -16.69
N ALA A 21 -3.64 -2.27 -16.68
CA ALA A 21 -2.30 -1.69 -16.69
C ALA A 21 -1.54 -1.96 -15.37
N GLY A 22 -2.26 -1.96 -14.24
CA GLY A 22 -1.71 -2.37 -12.95
C GLY A 22 -1.39 -3.87 -12.91
N ALA A 23 -2.26 -4.70 -13.49
CA ALA A 23 -2.07 -6.15 -13.50
C ALA A 23 -0.90 -6.61 -14.38
N SER A 24 -0.64 -5.94 -15.52
CA SER A 24 0.54 -6.20 -16.35
C SER A 24 1.86 -5.73 -15.72
N SER A 25 1.79 -4.96 -14.64
CA SER A 25 2.94 -4.48 -13.86
C SER A 25 3.20 -5.30 -12.59
N LEU A 26 2.45 -6.39 -12.37
CA LEU A 26 2.66 -7.31 -11.23
C LEU A 26 3.96 -8.09 -11.41
N SER A 27 5.04 -7.58 -10.84
CA SER A 27 6.22 -8.39 -10.54
C SER A 27 5.79 -9.57 -9.67
N PRO A 28 6.21 -10.82 -9.97
CA PRO A 28 5.84 -12.00 -9.19
C PRO A 28 6.35 -11.93 -7.74
N HIS A 29 7.35 -11.09 -7.46
CA HIS A 29 7.84 -10.77 -6.12
C HIS A 29 7.82 -9.23 -5.96
N PRO A 30 6.67 -8.64 -5.59
CA PRO A 30 6.59 -7.19 -5.45
C PRO A 30 7.50 -6.76 -4.30
N PHE A 31 8.57 -6.05 -4.63
CA PHE A 31 9.37 -5.40 -3.62
C PHE A 31 8.50 -4.26 -3.05
N PRO A 32 8.39 -4.07 -1.73
CA PRO A 32 7.58 -2.99 -1.17
C PRO A 32 8.02 -1.59 -1.63
N GLY A 33 9.20 -1.49 -2.26
CA GLY A 33 9.71 -0.29 -2.90
C GLY A 33 9.31 -0.04 -4.35
N ASP A 34 8.54 -0.92 -4.98
CA ASP A 34 7.99 -0.65 -6.30
C ASP A 34 7.04 0.56 -6.24
N ALA A 35 7.17 1.46 -7.24
CA ALA A 35 6.63 2.82 -7.22
C ALA A 35 5.18 2.93 -6.71
N PRO A 36 4.82 4.01 -5.98
CA PRO A 36 3.50 4.20 -5.36
C PRO A 36 2.35 4.37 -6.37
N VAL A 37 2.64 4.29 -7.68
CA VAL A 37 1.65 4.43 -8.75
C VAL A 37 0.54 3.40 -8.59
N ALA A 38 0.87 2.14 -8.26
CA ALA A 38 -0.16 1.12 -8.02
C ALA A 38 -1.09 1.50 -6.86
N ASP A 39 -0.55 2.00 -5.75
CA ASP A 39 -1.34 2.36 -4.56
C ASP A 39 -2.25 3.56 -4.83
N ILE A 40 -1.73 4.60 -5.49
CA ILE A 40 -2.53 5.79 -5.87
C ILE A 40 -3.65 5.39 -6.83
N LEU A 41 -3.35 4.54 -7.81
CA LEU A 41 -4.35 4.08 -8.77
C LEU A 41 -5.41 3.22 -8.10
N VAL A 42 -5.06 2.38 -7.12
CA VAL A 42 -6.02 1.61 -6.33
C VAL A 42 -6.89 2.52 -5.48
N GLU A 43 -6.29 3.50 -4.80
CA GLU A 43 -7.03 4.44 -3.96
C GLU A 43 -8.05 5.23 -4.80
N VAL A 44 -7.62 5.80 -5.92
CA VAL A 44 -8.49 6.50 -6.88
C VAL A 44 -9.57 5.57 -7.40
N ALA A 45 -9.22 4.32 -7.73
CA ALA A 45 -10.17 3.34 -8.20
C ALA A 45 -11.21 2.95 -7.14
N LEU A 46 -10.80 2.81 -5.87
CA LEU A 46 -11.68 2.49 -4.75
C LEU A 46 -12.63 3.64 -4.45
N CYS A 47 -12.12 4.87 -4.41
CA CYS A 47 -12.93 6.08 -4.25
C CYS A 47 -13.95 6.21 -5.39
N GLY A 48 -13.52 6.00 -6.64
CA GLY A 48 -14.40 6.01 -7.81
C GLY A 48 -15.48 4.93 -7.72
N TRP A 49 -15.10 3.71 -7.31
CA TRP A 49 -16.02 2.58 -7.15
C TRP A 49 -17.07 2.84 -6.07
N LEU A 50 -16.67 3.37 -4.90
CA LEU A 50 -17.58 3.78 -3.83
C LEU A 50 -18.53 4.89 -4.29
N PHE A 51 -18.03 5.87 -5.03
CA PHE A 51 -18.86 6.95 -5.56
C PHE A 51 -19.93 6.42 -6.53
N VAL A 52 -19.58 5.44 -7.37
CA VAL A 52 -20.54 4.75 -8.26
C VAL A 52 -21.59 3.99 -7.45
N LEU A 53 -21.20 3.27 -6.39
CA LEU A 53 -22.15 2.57 -5.53
C LEU A 53 -23.10 3.50 -4.79
N VAL A 54 -22.61 4.62 -4.26
CA VAL A 54 -23.44 5.62 -3.58
C VAL A 54 -24.40 6.27 -4.57
N GLY A 55 -23.90 6.69 -5.73
CA GLY A 55 -24.73 7.23 -6.82
C GLY A 55 -25.81 6.24 -7.28
N TYR A 56 -25.48 4.95 -7.32
CA TYR A 56 -26.43 3.87 -7.59
C TYR A 56 -27.52 3.76 -6.52
N GLY A 57 -27.13 3.75 -5.24
CA GLY A 57 -28.08 3.70 -4.13
C GLY A 57 -29.10 4.84 -4.21
N PHE A 58 -28.63 6.07 -4.45
CA PHE A 58 -29.49 7.23 -4.63
C PHE A 58 -30.38 7.14 -5.87
N PHE A 59 -29.87 6.62 -7.00
CA PHE A 59 -30.67 6.45 -8.23
C PHE A 59 -31.86 5.51 -8.02
N PHE A 60 -31.68 4.41 -7.29
CA PHE A 60 -32.76 3.46 -7.01
C PHE A 60 -33.73 3.93 -5.93
N VAL A 61 -33.26 4.69 -4.94
CA VAL A 61 -34.14 5.31 -3.92
C VAL A 61 -35.00 6.41 -4.55
N ALA A 62 -34.43 7.22 -5.45
CA ALA A 62 -35.15 8.32 -6.10
C ALA A 62 -36.22 7.85 -7.10
N ARG A 63 -36.09 6.64 -7.67
CA ARG A 63 -37.07 6.08 -8.61
C ARG A 63 -37.95 5.04 -7.93
N LYS A 64 -39.07 5.52 -7.40
CA LYS A 64 -40.10 4.72 -6.72
C LYS A 64 -40.87 3.76 -7.64
N GLU A 65 -40.88 4.01 -8.95
CA GLU A 65 -41.53 3.13 -9.94
C GLU A 65 -40.53 2.28 -10.74
N SER A 66 -40.87 0.99 -10.85
CA SER A 66 -40.14 -0.02 -11.62
C SER A 66 -40.36 0.19 -13.12
N ASP A 67 -39.72 1.20 -13.70
CA ASP A 67 -39.59 1.30 -15.15
C ASP A 67 -38.87 0.07 -15.73
N ARG A 68 -39.17 -0.28 -16.98
CA ARG A 68 -38.48 -1.35 -17.73
C ARG A 68 -36.95 -1.14 -17.74
N ILE A 69 -36.52 0.12 -17.74
CA ILE A 69 -35.13 0.57 -17.65
C ILE A 69 -34.52 0.23 -16.28
N VAL A 70 -35.22 0.54 -15.18
CA VAL A 70 -34.77 0.25 -13.80
C VAL A 70 -34.64 -1.26 -13.60
N ARG A 71 -35.56 -2.04 -14.19
CA ARG A 71 -35.51 -3.50 -14.17
C ARG A 71 -34.28 -4.03 -14.91
N LEU A 72 -33.98 -3.52 -16.11
CA LEU A 72 -32.80 -3.91 -16.89
C LEU A 72 -31.49 -3.56 -16.15
N TRP A 73 -31.41 -2.38 -15.57
CA TRP A 73 -30.23 -1.95 -14.81
C TRP A 73 -29.98 -2.80 -13.56
N ARG A 74 -31.02 -3.31 -12.87
CA ARG A 74 -30.82 -4.27 -11.75
C ARG A 74 -30.08 -5.53 -12.18
N TRP A 75 -30.32 -6.02 -13.40
CA TRP A 75 -29.67 -7.22 -13.92
C TRP A 75 -28.23 -6.98 -14.38
N VAL A 76 -27.94 -5.77 -14.89
CA VAL A 76 -26.61 -5.45 -15.43
C VAL A 76 -25.65 -4.96 -14.34
N ILE A 77 -26.14 -4.29 -13.29
CA ILE A 77 -25.28 -3.60 -12.33
C ILE A 77 -24.58 -4.58 -11.39
N LEU A 78 -25.30 -5.58 -10.86
CA LEU A 78 -24.70 -6.58 -9.99
C LEU A 78 -23.47 -7.25 -10.63
N PRO A 79 -23.55 -7.80 -11.87
CA PRO A 79 -22.38 -8.36 -12.51
C PRO A 79 -21.32 -7.30 -12.81
N LEU A 80 -21.66 -6.05 -13.16
CA LEU A 80 -20.67 -4.98 -13.38
C LEU A 80 -19.90 -4.62 -12.10
N THR A 81 -20.60 -4.54 -10.95
CA THR A 81 -19.98 -4.28 -9.64
C THR A 81 -19.07 -5.42 -9.21
N LEU A 82 -19.46 -6.66 -9.49
CA LEU A 82 -18.62 -7.84 -9.25
C LEU A 82 -17.39 -7.84 -10.17
N LEU A 83 -17.57 -7.53 -11.45
CA LEU A 83 -16.47 -7.52 -12.43
C LEU A 83 -15.46 -6.41 -12.13
N SER A 84 -15.93 -5.23 -11.72
CA SER A 84 -15.06 -4.13 -11.27
C SER A 84 -14.31 -4.49 -9.99
N PHE A 85 -14.97 -5.11 -9.00
CA PHE A 85 -14.27 -5.61 -7.80
C PHE A 85 -13.23 -6.68 -8.15
N LEU A 86 -13.55 -7.62 -9.04
CA LEU A 86 -12.59 -8.63 -9.51
C LEU A 86 -11.40 -7.99 -10.20
N ALA A 87 -11.62 -6.97 -11.03
CA ALA A 87 -10.56 -6.23 -11.72
C ALA A 87 -9.62 -5.51 -10.75
N MET A 88 -10.11 -5.11 -9.57
CA MET A 88 -9.31 -4.46 -8.52
C MET A 88 -8.60 -5.46 -7.59
N SER A 89 -9.00 -6.74 -7.61
CA SER A 89 -8.45 -7.76 -6.72
C SER A 89 -6.92 -7.92 -6.76
N PRO A 90 -6.22 -7.81 -7.91
CA PRO A 90 -4.76 -7.98 -7.94
C PRO A 90 -4.04 -6.87 -7.19
N ALA A 91 -4.55 -5.65 -7.31
CA ALA A 91 -3.94 -4.48 -6.70
C ALA A 91 -4.27 -4.38 -5.20
N LEU A 92 -5.48 -4.81 -4.79
CA LEU A 92 -5.80 -5.07 -3.38
C LEU A 92 -4.89 -6.16 -2.79
N ALA A 93 -4.58 -7.22 -3.55
CA ALA A 93 -3.68 -8.27 -3.12
C ALA A 93 -2.22 -7.76 -2.97
N GLN A 94 -1.76 -6.82 -3.80
CA GLN A 94 -0.45 -6.18 -3.61
C GLN A 94 -0.38 -5.35 -2.33
N ILE A 95 -1.36 -4.46 -2.11
CA ILE A 95 -1.44 -3.67 -0.88
C ILE A 95 -1.51 -4.59 0.34
N ALA A 96 -2.31 -5.66 0.23
CA ALA A 96 -2.40 -6.63 1.29
C ALA A 96 -1.07 -7.37 1.51
N GLY A 97 -0.37 -7.76 0.45
CA GLY A 97 0.95 -8.37 0.53
C GLY A 97 1.98 -7.50 1.26
N ARG A 98 1.89 -6.17 1.13
CA ARG A 98 2.76 -5.21 1.82
C ARG A 98 2.48 -5.08 3.32
N HIS A 99 1.24 -5.27 3.74
CA HIS A 99 0.82 -5.06 5.14
C HIS A 99 0.66 -6.32 5.96
N TRP A 100 0.46 -7.48 5.33
CA TRP A 100 0.28 -8.77 6.00
C TRP A 100 1.46 -9.72 5.71
N GLY A 101 1.42 -10.91 6.30
CA GLY A 101 2.44 -11.94 6.08
C GLY A 101 3.83 -11.55 6.61
N GLU A 102 4.88 -11.80 5.82
CA GLU A 102 6.27 -11.55 6.22
C GLU A 102 6.56 -10.06 6.30
N TRP A 103 6.05 -9.28 5.35
CA TRP A 103 6.17 -7.83 5.34
C TRP A 103 5.46 -7.16 6.51
N GLY A 104 4.29 -7.67 6.91
CA GLY A 104 3.61 -7.22 8.13
C GLY A 104 4.42 -7.48 9.40
N ARG A 105 5.12 -8.61 9.49
CA ARG A 105 6.03 -8.92 10.62
C ARG A 105 7.26 -8.02 10.61
N LEU A 106 7.87 -7.82 9.44
CA LEU A 106 8.97 -6.87 9.29
C LEU A 106 8.54 -5.45 9.66
N LYS A 107 7.36 -5.00 9.22
CA LYS A 107 6.76 -3.71 9.57
C LYS A 107 6.67 -3.54 11.08
N ALA A 108 6.10 -4.52 11.79
CA ALA A 108 5.99 -4.48 13.24
C ALA A 108 7.38 -4.39 13.92
N MET A 109 8.36 -5.13 13.40
CA MET A 109 9.72 -5.11 13.91
C MET A 109 10.43 -3.77 13.65
N LEU A 110 10.24 -3.18 12.47
CA LEU A 110 10.72 -1.83 12.17
C LEU A 110 10.08 -0.82 13.11
N GLN A 111 8.76 -0.86 13.29
CA GLN A 111 8.04 0.04 14.20
C GLN A 111 8.55 -0.06 15.65
N ASP A 112 8.76 -1.26 16.17
CA ASP A 112 9.29 -1.46 17.52
C ASP A 112 10.71 -0.90 17.67
N ASN A 113 11.59 -1.15 16.69
CA ASN A 113 12.95 -0.63 16.72
C ASN A 113 13.01 0.89 16.50
N GLU A 114 12.13 1.47 15.68
CA GLU A 114 11.98 2.91 15.50
C GLU A 114 11.66 3.61 16.83
N VAL A 115 10.74 3.05 17.63
CA VAL A 115 10.39 3.59 18.95
C VAL A 115 11.57 3.51 19.91
N ARG A 116 12.32 2.39 19.90
CA ARG A 116 13.50 2.21 20.76
C ARG A 116 14.64 3.16 20.37
N VAL A 117 14.90 3.33 19.08
CA VAL A 117 15.89 4.29 18.57
C VAL A 117 15.46 5.72 18.88
N ARG A 118 14.17 6.04 18.73
CA ARG A 118 13.63 7.36 19.08
C ARG A 118 13.86 7.71 20.56
N ALA A 119 13.86 6.72 21.45
CA ALA A 119 14.12 6.95 22.87
C ALA A 119 15.54 7.48 23.17
N PHE A 120 16.48 7.37 22.22
CA PHE A 120 17.80 8.00 22.33
C PHE A 120 17.79 9.49 22.00
N SER A 121 16.77 9.99 21.28
CA SER A 121 16.66 11.42 20.97
C SER A 121 16.10 12.18 22.16
N SER A 122 16.81 13.23 22.55
CA SER A 122 16.36 14.20 23.55
C SER A 122 15.47 15.31 22.95
N ARG A 123 15.29 15.34 21.63
CA ARG A 123 14.66 16.45 20.91
C ARG A 123 13.19 16.18 20.59
N ALA A 124 12.39 17.25 20.55
CA ALA A 124 10.96 17.17 20.23
C ALA A 124 10.67 16.75 18.78
N ASP A 125 11.56 17.12 17.84
CA ASP A 125 11.50 16.72 16.43
C ASP A 125 11.94 15.26 16.19
N GLY A 126 12.52 14.61 17.22
CA GLY A 126 13.05 13.26 17.15
C GLY A 126 14.41 13.15 16.47
N ALA A 127 14.98 14.24 15.93
CA ALA A 127 16.29 14.16 15.30
C ALA A 127 17.36 13.70 16.29
N LEU A 128 18.23 12.78 15.86
CA LEU A 128 19.38 12.32 16.62
C LEU A 128 20.56 13.25 16.35
N SER A 129 21.23 13.70 17.42
CA SER A 129 22.58 14.25 17.31
C SER A 129 23.58 13.17 16.86
N GLU A 130 24.79 13.55 16.45
CA GLU A 130 25.81 12.57 16.05
C GLU A 130 26.16 11.58 17.19
N GLU A 131 26.23 12.08 18.43
CA GLU A 131 26.48 11.24 19.61
C GLU A 131 25.31 10.32 19.94
N GLU A 132 24.07 10.81 19.82
CA GLU A 132 22.86 10.00 19.98
C GLU A 132 22.76 8.92 18.90
N PHE A 133 23.08 9.28 17.65
CA PHE A 133 23.13 8.36 16.52
C PHE A 133 24.20 7.28 16.72
N ALA A 134 25.40 7.64 17.16
CA ALA A 134 26.47 6.69 17.42
C ALA A 134 26.09 5.69 18.52
N ARG A 135 25.47 6.17 19.60
CA ARG A 135 24.96 5.33 20.70
C ARG A 135 23.83 4.40 20.23
N ALA A 136 22.85 4.93 19.50
CA ALA A 136 21.76 4.13 18.96
C ALA A 136 22.27 3.07 17.95
N LYS A 137 23.27 3.42 17.15
CA LYS A 137 23.91 2.51 16.18
C LYS A 137 24.63 1.37 16.90
N ALA A 138 25.42 1.68 17.92
CA ALA A 138 26.11 0.67 18.73
C ALA A 138 25.10 -0.27 19.41
N TRP A 139 24.06 0.28 20.03
CA TRP A 139 22.99 -0.51 20.65
C TRP A 139 22.30 -1.46 19.66
N LEU A 140 21.95 -0.97 18.46
CA LEU A 140 21.28 -1.82 17.46
C LEU A 140 22.22 -2.92 16.92
N LEU A 141 23.51 -2.63 16.79
CA LEU A 141 24.52 -3.62 16.41
C LEU A 141 24.68 -4.72 17.47
N GLU A 142 24.65 -4.36 18.76
CA GLU A 142 24.69 -5.32 19.86
C GLU A 142 23.47 -6.24 19.89
N GLN A 143 22.28 -5.71 19.58
CA GLN A 143 21.05 -6.50 19.50
C GLN A 143 21.05 -7.48 18.31
N SER A 144 21.84 -7.20 17.26
CA SER A 144 21.95 -8.04 16.06
C SER A 144 20.59 -8.41 15.45
N VAL A 145 19.70 -7.43 15.33
CA VAL A 145 18.31 -7.67 14.91
C VAL A 145 18.28 -8.15 13.46
N THR A 146 17.83 -9.39 13.26
CA THR A 146 17.73 -10.02 11.92
C THR A 146 16.30 -10.49 11.64
N PHE A 147 15.97 -10.58 10.35
CA PHE A 147 14.70 -11.08 9.87
C PHE A 147 14.93 -12.09 8.74
N GLN A 148 14.33 -13.28 8.85
CA GLN A 148 14.41 -14.28 7.79
C GLN A 148 13.15 -14.21 6.93
N PHE A 149 13.32 -13.80 5.67
CA PHE A 149 12.29 -14.03 4.65
C PHE A 149 12.34 -15.49 4.20
N LYS A 150 11.20 -16.07 3.84
CA LYS A 150 11.17 -17.43 3.26
C LYS A 150 11.79 -17.49 1.88
N THR A 151 11.76 -16.37 1.14
CA THR A 151 12.26 -16.26 -0.23
C THR A 151 13.74 -15.92 -0.29
N GLU A 152 14.31 -15.38 0.78
CA GLU A 152 15.73 -15.01 0.83
C GLU A 152 16.57 -16.13 1.41
N PRO A 153 17.76 -16.41 0.85
CA PRO A 153 18.65 -17.45 1.36
C PRO A 153 19.32 -17.04 2.68
N GLU A 154 19.55 -15.75 2.89
CA GLU A 154 20.21 -15.19 4.08
C GLU A 154 19.24 -14.28 4.85
N PRO A 155 19.35 -14.21 6.19
CA PRO A 155 18.53 -13.30 6.98
C PRO A 155 18.97 -11.86 6.72
N VAL A 156 17.99 -11.01 6.48
CA VAL A 156 18.23 -9.56 6.37
C VAL A 156 18.50 -8.97 7.74
N ARG A 157 19.27 -7.89 7.80
CA ARG A 157 19.65 -7.23 9.05
C ARG A 157 18.97 -5.88 9.16
N LEU A 158 18.51 -5.53 10.36
CA LEU A 158 18.07 -4.16 10.61
C LEU A 158 19.30 -3.31 10.94
N ARG A 159 19.39 -2.14 10.31
CA ARG A 159 20.49 -1.20 10.52
C ARG A 159 19.97 0.21 10.73
N LEU A 160 20.71 0.97 11.53
CA LEU A 160 20.49 2.40 11.66
C LEU A 160 21.07 3.09 10.42
N MET A 161 20.22 3.75 9.64
CA MET A 161 20.58 4.35 8.36
C MET A 161 20.43 5.87 8.33
N ARG A 162 19.59 6.44 9.20
CA ARG A 162 19.28 7.88 9.18
C ARG A 162 19.28 8.50 10.58
N THR A 163 19.63 9.77 10.67
CA THR A 163 19.59 10.58 11.91
C THR A 163 18.22 11.19 12.18
N VAL A 164 17.34 11.20 11.19
CA VAL A 164 15.95 11.65 11.29
C VAL A 164 15.00 10.49 10.97
N PRO A 165 13.81 10.44 11.59
CA PRO A 165 12.90 9.34 11.37
C PRO A 165 12.39 9.30 9.92
N PRO A 166 12.10 8.11 9.37
CA PRO A 166 12.43 6.80 9.94
C PRO A 166 13.95 6.53 9.94
N TYR A 167 14.47 6.07 11.08
CA TYR A 167 15.90 5.88 11.33
C TYR A 167 16.42 4.53 10.83
N VAL A 168 15.59 3.49 10.88
CA VAL A 168 15.96 2.09 10.71
C VAL A 168 15.61 1.64 9.29
N GLY A 169 16.58 1.01 8.64
CA GLY A 169 16.41 0.34 7.36
C GLY A 169 16.76 -1.14 7.44
N VAL A 170 16.58 -1.80 6.30
CA VAL A 170 16.85 -3.21 6.09
C VAL A 170 18.06 -3.34 5.18
N ASP A 171 19.05 -4.09 5.62
CA ASP A 171 20.22 -4.51 4.86
C ASP A 171 20.01 -5.95 4.37
N PHE A 172 19.84 -6.11 3.07
CA PHE A 172 19.71 -7.40 2.38
C PHE A 172 21.07 -8.04 2.10
N GLY A 173 22.17 -7.41 2.52
CA GLY A 173 23.53 -7.83 2.22
C GLY A 173 24.00 -7.32 0.86
N ARG A 174 25.30 -7.48 0.59
CA ARG A 174 25.94 -7.10 -0.69
C ARG A 174 25.73 -5.64 -1.10
N GLY A 175 25.48 -4.75 -0.13
CA GLY A 175 25.22 -3.33 -0.38
C GLY A 175 23.79 -3.00 -0.77
N GLN A 176 22.87 -3.97 -0.76
CA GLN A 176 21.46 -3.73 -1.02
C GLN A 176 20.77 -3.30 0.27
N ASN A 177 20.67 -2.01 0.50
CA ASN A 177 19.95 -1.47 1.65
C ASN A 177 18.68 -0.78 1.20
N ALA A 178 17.63 -0.88 2.02
CA ALA A 178 16.40 -0.14 1.81
C ALA A 178 15.86 0.43 3.11
N VAL A 179 15.37 1.67 3.07
CA VAL A 179 14.62 2.30 4.17
C VAL A 179 13.17 2.35 3.79
N PHE A 180 12.30 1.87 4.67
CA PHE A 180 10.86 1.88 4.47
C PHE A 180 10.18 2.87 5.42
N ASN A 181 9.09 3.48 4.98
CA ASN A 181 8.18 4.15 5.88
C ASN A 181 7.50 3.09 6.75
N PRO A 182 7.67 3.10 8.08
CA PRO A 182 7.15 2.04 8.94
C PRO A 182 5.61 2.04 9.03
N VAL A 183 4.91 3.06 8.54
CA VAL A 183 3.44 3.11 8.48
C VAL A 183 2.94 2.55 7.15
N THR A 184 3.40 3.11 6.03
CA THR A 184 2.91 2.74 4.69
C THR A 184 3.66 1.57 4.07
N MET A 185 4.83 1.20 4.60
CA MET A 185 5.79 0.26 4.01
C MET A 185 6.30 0.66 2.63
N HIS A 186 6.15 1.93 2.25
CA HIS A 186 6.78 2.46 1.03
C HIS A 186 8.28 2.57 1.21
N CYS A 187 9.04 2.16 0.19
CA CYS A 187 10.48 2.41 0.18
C CYS A 187 10.74 3.90 -0.04
N ILE A 188 11.48 4.49 0.89
CA ILE A 188 11.92 5.90 0.86
C ILE A 188 13.30 5.99 0.22
N TYR A 189 14.10 4.93 0.34
CA TYR A 189 15.47 4.85 -0.14
C TYR A 189 15.81 3.39 -0.46
N SER A 190 16.45 3.16 -1.60
CA SER A 190 17.07 1.88 -1.97
C SER A 190 18.40 2.15 -2.66
N ASP A 191 19.41 1.34 -2.32
CA ASP A 191 20.66 1.22 -3.08
C ASP A 191 20.49 0.33 -4.33
#